data_AF-A0A5U1II34-F1
#
_entry.id   AF-A0A5U1II34-F1
#
_cell.length_a   1.000
_cell.length_b   1.000
_cell.length_c   1.000
_cell.angle_alpha   90.00
_cell.angle_beta   90.00
_cell.angle_gamma   90.00
#
_symmetry.space_group_name_H-M   'P 1'
#
loop_
_entity.id
_entity.type
_entity.pdbx_description
1 polymer ?
#
loop_
_entity_poly.entity_id
_entity_poly.type
_entity_poly.pdbx_seq_one_letter_code
_entity_poly.pdbx_strand_id
1 'polypeptide(L)'
;MLRRAISNLLSNAMRYTPPGKTITLRIKEADDQIHIIVENPGTPIAPEHLPRLFDRFYRVDPSRQLKGEGSGIGLAIVKSIVIAHQGKVSVTSDTRATRFILTLPKHLR
;
A
#
# COMPACT_ATOMS: atom_id res chain seq x y z
N MET A 1 -2.70 -13.96 8.08
CA MET A 1 -1.87 -13.30 7.05
C MET A 1 -2.24 -11.83 6.81
N LEU A 2 -3.52 -11.45 6.74
CA LEU A 2 -3.95 -10.06 6.49
C LEU A 2 -3.37 -9.00 7.43
N ARG A 3 -3.22 -9.31 8.73
CA ARG A 3 -2.53 -8.42 9.69
C ARG A 3 -1.15 -7.97 9.18
N ARG A 4 -0.37 -8.88 8.58
CA ARG A 4 0.96 -8.58 8.03
C ARG A 4 0.87 -7.66 6.81
N ALA A 5 -0.13 -7.83 5.95
CA ALA A 5 -0.36 -6.93 4.82
C ALA A 5 -0.68 -5.51 5.31
N ILE A 6 -1.62 -5.39 6.25
CA ILE A 6 -2.03 -4.10 6.82
C ILE A 6 -0.84 -3.43 7.53
N SER A 7 -0.07 -4.17 8.35
CA SER A 7 1.12 -3.63 8.99
C SER A 7 2.17 -3.13 7.99
N ASN A 8 2.38 -3.82 6.87
CA ASN A 8 3.30 -3.34 5.83
C ASN A 8 2.81 -2.03 5.20
N LEU A 9 1.51 -1.90 4.91
CA LEU A 9 0.93 -0.66 4.39
C LEU A 9 1.04 0.48 5.40
N LEU A 10 0.72 0.23 6.66
CA LEU A 10 0.82 1.25 7.72
C LEU A 10 2.27 1.66 7.97
N SER A 11 3.21 0.72 7.97
CA SER A 11 4.65 1.05 8.05
C SER A 11 5.11 1.90 6.87
N ASN A 12 4.62 1.60 5.66
CA ASN A 12 4.89 2.42 4.48
C ASN A 12 4.30 3.83 4.66
N ALA A 13 3.04 3.94 5.07
CA ALA A 13 2.38 5.20 5.31
C ALA A 13 3.13 6.03 6.38
N MET A 14 3.49 5.45 7.53
CA MET A 14 4.26 6.12 8.59
C MET A 14 5.59 6.66 8.09
N ARG A 15 6.25 5.94 7.19
CA ARG A 15 7.54 6.34 6.63
C ARG A 15 7.45 7.50 5.64
N TYR A 16 6.37 7.56 4.87
CA TYR A 16 6.19 8.58 3.82
C TYR A 16 5.26 9.73 4.21
N THR A 17 4.70 9.69 5.42
CA THR A 17 3.88 10.78 5.98
C THR A 17 4.77 11.81 6.67
N PRO A 18 4.67 13.10 6.32
CA PRO A 18 5.36 14.16 7.06
C PRO A 18 4.92 14.22 8.54
N PRO A 19 5.80 14.62 9.47
CA PRO A 19 5.43 14.79 10.88
C PRO A 19 4.20 15.68 11.07
N GLY A 20 3.33 15.31 12.00
CA GLY A 20 2.10 16.07 12.31
C GLY A 20 0.97 15.92 11.27
N LYS A 21 1.12 15.06 10.26
CA LYS A 21 0.06 14.73 9.30
C LYS A 21 -0.62 13.41 9.64
N THR A 22 -1.83 13.23 9.12
CA THR A 22 -2.70 12.10 9.44
C THR A 22 -2.59 10.98 8.40
N ILE A 23 -2.46 9.75 8.86
CA ILE A 23 -2.67 8.53 8.07
C ILE A 23 -4.11 8.09 8.28
N THR A 24 -4.81 7.78 7.20
CA THR A 24 -6.22 7.38 7.26
C THR A 24 -6.36 5.92 6.81
N LEU A 25 -6.92 5.08 7.68
CA LEU A 25 -7.36 3.72 7.35
C LEU A 25 -8.88 3.71 7.27
N ARG A 26 -9.43 3.28 6.12
CA ARG A 26 -10.87 3.10 5.93
C ARG A 26 -11.15 1.66 5.53
N ILE A 27 -12.19 1.08 6.12
CA ILE A 27 -12.73 -0.21 5.70
C ILE A 27 -14.14 0.07 5.21
N LYS A 28 -14.43 -0.35 3.97
CA LYS A 28 -15.76 -0.22 3.37
C LYS A 28 -16.19 -1.56 2.83
N GLU A 29 -17.46 -1.87 3.05
CA GLU A 29 -18.12 -2.98 2.39
C GLU A 29 -18.85 -2.46 1.16
N ALA A 30 -18.71 -3.16 0.04
CA ALA A 30 -19.44 -2.86 -1.19
C ALA A 30 -19.74 -4.19 -1.90
N ASP A 31 -21.02 -4.46 -2.17
CA ASP A 31 -21.48 -5.71 -2.78
C ASP A 31 -20.90 -6.95 -2.06
N ASP A 32 -20.28 -7.85 -2.80
CA ASP A 32 -19.58 -9.05 -2.33
C ASP A 32 -18.10 -8.81 -1.97
N GLN A 33 -17.68 -7.55 -1.79
CA GLN A 33 -16.30 -7.17 -1.54
C GLN A 33 -16.10 -6.31 -0.29
N ILE A 34 -14.89 -6.38 0.24
CA ILE A 34 -14.36 -5.54 1.31
C ILE A 34 -13.20 -4.74 0.73
N HIS A 35 -13.28 -3.42 0.86
CA HIS A 35 -12.21 -2.50 0.51
C HIS A 35 -11.50 -2.02 1.78
N ILE A 36 -10.20 -2.25 1.87
CA ILE A 36 -9.32 -1.72 2.90
C ILE A 36 -8.44 -0.67 2.24
N ILE A 37 -8.58 0.59 2.66
CA ILE A 37 -7.91 1.74 2.05
C ILE A 37 -6.97 2.36 3.07
N VAL A 38 -5.67 2.36 2.78
CA VAL A 38 -4.65 3.09 3.54
C VAL A 38 -4.24 4.31 2.74
N GLU A 39 -4.53 5.48 3.28
CA GLU A 39 -4.28 6.79 2.67
C GLU A 39 -3.28 7.57 3.52
N ASN A 40 -2.28 8.15 2.88
CA ASN A 40 -1.36 9.07 3.53
C ASN A 40 -1.01 10.26 2.63
N PRO A 41 -0.83 11.47 3.20
CA PRO A 41 -0.31 12.60 2.46
C PRO A 41 1.15 12.37 2.12
N GLY A 42 1.58 12.92 0.99
CA GLY A 42 2.95 12.80 0.50
C GLY A 42 3.08 13.39 -0.89
N THR A 43 4.31 13.38 -1.41
CA THR A 43 4.60 13.79 -2.78
C THR A 43 3.92 12.82 -3.76
N PRO A 44 3.33 13.32 -4.86
CA PRO A 44 2.80 12.45 -5.91
C PRO A 44 3.84 11.47 -6.42
N ILE A 45 3.42 10.23 -6.62
CA ILE A 45 4.22 9.22 -7.28
C ILE A 45 3.93 9.31 -8.78
N ALA A 46 4.97 9.44 -9.60
CA ALA A 46 4.81 9.52 -11.05
C ALA A 46 4.09 8.27 -11.60
N PRO A 47 3.14 8.41 -12.55
CA PRO A 47 2.30 7.31 -13.03
C PRO A 47 3.06 6.07 -13.50
N GLU A 48 4.23 6.25 -14.12
CA GLU A 48 5.12 5.17 -14.58
C GLU A 48 5.61 4.24 -13.46
N HIS A 49 5.62 4.71 -12.22
CA HIS A 49 6.05 3.94 -11.06
C HIS A 49 4.91 3.13 -10.43
N LEU A 50 3.66 3.59 -10.53
CA LEU A 50 2.51 2.99 -9.83
C LEU A 50 2.34 1.48 -10.11
N PRO A 51 2.44 0.98 -11.36
CA PRO A 51 2.31 -0.45 -11.64
C PRO A 51 3.41 -1.30 -10.99
N ARG A 52 4.58 -0.70 -10.76
CA ARG A 52 5.80 -1.37 -10.31
C ARG A 52 5.99 -1.34 -8.79
N LEU A 53 5.23 -0.52 -8.06
CA LEU A 53 5.35 -0.38 -6.60
C LEU A 53 5.20 -1.70 -5.83
N PHE A 54 4.53 -2.69 -6.40
CA PHE A 54 4.35 -4.01 -5.81
C PHE A 54 5.38 -5.04 -6.27
N ASP A 55 6.32 -4.67 -7.13
CA ASP A 55 7.41 -5.53 -7.56
C ASP A 55 8.44 -5.66 -6.44
N ARG A 56 9.04 -6.84 -6.33
CA ARG A 56 10.07 -7.09 -5.31
C ARG A 56 11.27 -6.18 -5.59
N PHE A 57 11.79 -5.56 -4.53
CA PHE A 57 12.96 -4.68 -4.55
C PHE A 57 12.78 -3.37 -5.33
N TYR A 58 11.61 -3.12 -5.92
CA TYR A 58 11.35 -1.89 -6.64
C TYR A 58 11.23 -0.70 -5.68
N ARG A 59 11.83 0.43 -6.07
CA ARG A 59 11.77 1.71 -5.37
C ARG A 59 11.77 2.83 -6.40
N VAL A 60 11.04 3.90 -6.11
CA VAL A 60 10.99 5.11 -6.95
C VAL A 60 12.34 5.83 -6.95
N ASP A 61 13.02 5.89 -5.81
CA ASP A 61 14.32 6.53 -5.65
C ASP A 61 15.32 5.56 -5.00
N PRO A 62 16.25 4.98 -5.78
CA PRO A 62 17.28 4.06 -5.27
C PRO A 62 18.32 4.74 -4.36
N SER A 63 18.51 6.06 -4.48
CA SER A 63 19.60 6.78 -3.81
C SER A 63 19.40 6.98 -2.31
N ARG A 64 18.17 6.80 -1.82
CA ARG A 64 17.82 6.92 -0.39
C ARG A 64 18.33 5.78 0.51
N GLN A 65 19.15 4.87 -0.01
CA GLN A 65 19.72 3.69 0.67
C GLN A 65 20.31 3.92 2.08
N LEU A 66 20.77 5.11 2.44
CA LEU A 66 21.72 5.33 3.54
C LEU A 66 21.15 5.40 4.98
N LYS A 67 19.83 5.26 5.21
CA LYS A 67 19.26 5.38 6.57
C LYS A 67 18.31 4.24 6.99
N GLY A 68 18.77 2.99 6.95
CA GLY A 68 18.01 1.85 7.51
C GLY A 68 16.71 1.53 6.75
N GLU A 69 16.68 1.88 5.47
CA GLU A 69 15.49 1.86 4.64
C GLU A 69 15.03 0.43 4.26
N GLY A 70 13.86 0.02 4.78
CA GLY A 70 13.28 -1.32 4.61
C GLY A 70 13.37 -1.91 3.19
N SER A 71 13.61 -3.22 3.10
CA SER A 71 14.12 -4.01 1.95
C SER A 71 13.45 -3.86 0.57
N GLY A 72 12.40 -3.07 0.40
CA GLY A 72 11.62 -3.03 -0.85
C GLY A 72 10.75 -4.29 -1.06
N ILE A 73 10.53 -5.08 -0.01
CA ILE A 73 9.75 -6.32 -0.07
C ILE A 73 8.34 -6.13 0.51
N GLY A 74 8.11 -5.08 1.32
CA GLY A 74 6.86 -4.88 2.05
C GLY A 74 5.61 -4.88 1.17
N LEU A 75 5.60 -4.08 0.09
CA LEU A 75 4.47 -4.01 -0.83
C LEU A 75 4.32 -5.30 -1.66
N ALA A 76 5.42 -5.97 -2.02
CA ALA A 76 5.35 -7.28 -2.67
C ALA A 76 4.69 -8.34 -1.77
N ILE A 77 4.98 -8.32 -0.46
CA ILE A 77 4.30 -9.17 0.54
C ILE A 77 2.81 -8.85 0.59
N VAL A 78 2.42 -7.57 0.58
CA VAL A 78 1.02 -7.16 0.54
C VAL A 78 0.31 -7.76 -0.67
N LYS A 79 0.89 -7.61 -1.87
CA LYS A 79 0.34 -8.19 -3.11
C LYS A 79 0.20 -9.71 -3.02
N SER A 80 1.23 -10.42 -2.58
CA SER A 80 1.17 -11.88 -2.41
C SER A 80 0.10 -12.33 -1.43
N ILE A 81 -0.04 -11.65 -0.28
CA ILE A 81 -1.07 -11.98 0.71
C ILE A 81 -2.46 -11.75 0.11
N VAL A 82 -2.71 -10.61 -0.52
CA VAL A 82 -4.03 -10.29 -1.06
C VAL A 82 -4.43 -11.23 -2.20
N ILE A 83 -3.50 -11.56 -3.10
CA ILE A 83 -3.74 -12.54 -4.16
C ILE A 83 -4.07 -13.92 -3.57
N ALA A 84 -3.38 -14.35 -2.51
CA ALA A 84 -3.68 -15.61 -1.82
C ALA A 84 -5.09 -15.64 -1.18
N HIS A 85 -5.69 -14.48 -0.95
CA HIS A 85 -7.09 -14.34 -0.49
C HIS A 85 -8.04 -14.01 -1.64
N GLN A 86 -7.66 -14.34 -2.89
CA GLN A 86 -8.42 -14.09 -4.12
C GLN A 86 -8.79 -12.61 -4.33
N GLY A 87 -8.04 -11.71 -3.72
CA GLY A 87 -8.26 -10.27 -3.80
C GLY A 87 -7.42 -9.57 -4.86
N LYS A 88 -7.53 -8.24 -4.88
CA LYS A 88 -6.79 -7.35 -5.78
C LYS A 88 -6.17 -6.21 -4.97
N VAL A 89 -5.01 -5.72 -5.43
CA VAL A 89 -4.37 -4.53 -4.90
C VAL A 89 -4.30 -3.47 -5.98
N SER A 90 -4.55 -2.22 -5.61
CA SER A 90 -4.31 -1.06 -6.46
C SER A 90 -3.74 0.09 -5.66
N VAL A 91 -3.16 1.05 -6.37
CA VAL A 91 -2.58 2.25 -5.79
C VAL A 91 -2.93 3.45 -6.66
N THR A 92 -3.28 4.55 -6.03
CA THR A 92 -3.45 5.85 -6.68
C THR A 92 -2.60 6.87 -5.92
N SER A 93 -2.08 7.87 -6.62
CA SER A 93 -1.32 8.95 -6.02
C SER A 93 -1.63 10.24 -6.76
N ASP A 94 -2.01 11.26 -6.00
CA ASP A 94 -2.33 12.60 -6.50
C ASP A 94 -1.64 13.67 -5.64
N THR A 95 -1.90 14.96 -5.91
CA THR A 95 -1.31 16.08 -5.17
C THR A 95 -1.68 16.14 -3.69
N ARG A 96 -2.69 15.38 -3.26
CA ARG A 96 -3.17 15.35 -1.88
C ARG A 96 -2.62 14.14 -1.12
N ALA A 97 -2.69 12.95 -1.72
CA ALA A 97 -2.38 11.72 -1.03
C ALA A 97 -2.01 10.55 -1.96
N THR A 98 -1.31 9.58 -1.38
CA THR A 98 -1.19 8.23 -1.91
C THR A 98 -2.19 7.31 -1.20
N ARG A 99 -2.91 6.48 -1.97
CA ARG A 99 -3.93 5.56 -1.47
C ARG A 99 -3.62 4.16 -1.96
N PHE A 100 -3.36 3.25 -1.03
CA PHE A 100 -3.29 1.81 -1.29
C PHE A 100 -4.65 1.19 -1.00
N ILE A 101 -5.19 0.43 -1.95
CA ILE A 101 -6.52 -0.16 -1.88
C ILE A 101 -6.37 -1.67 -2.00
N LEU A 102 -6.79 -2.38 -0.95
CA LEU A 102 -6.93 -3.83 -0.97
C LEU A 102 -8.41 -4.17 -1.14
N THR A 103 -8.71 -5.01 -2.11
CA THR A 103 -10.07 -5.48 -2.39
C THR A 103 -10.10 -6.98 -2.16
N LEU A 104 -10.96 -7.44 -1.26
CA LEU A 104 -11.07 -8.84 -0.85
C LEU A 104 -12.52 -9.30 -1.01
N PRO A 105 -12.78 -10.56 -1.39
CA PRO A 105 -14.14 -11.10 -1.35
C PRO A 105 -14.63 -11.20 0.11
N LYS A 106 -15.92 -10.92 0.34
CA LYS A 106 -16.56 -11.08 1.68
C LYS A 106 -16.62 -12.52 2.13
N HIS A 107 -16.77 -13.43 1.17
CA HIS A 107 -16.89 -14.86 1.40
C HIS A 107 -15.80 -15.58 0.62
N LEU A 108 -14.98 -16.36 1.32
CA LEU A 108 -14.09 -17.34 0.70
C LEU A 108 -14.98 -18.53 0.34
N ARG A 109 -15.17 -18.80 -0.96
CA ARG A 109 -15.79 -20.05 -1.43
C ARG A 109 -14.82 -21.21 -1.25
#